data_AF-A0A445BIU7-F1
#
_entry.id   AF-A0A445BIU7-F1
#
_cell.length_a   1.000
_cell.length_b   1.000
_cell.length_c   1.000
_cell.angle_alpha   90.00
_cell.angle_beta   90.00
_cell.angle_gamma   90.00
#
_symmetry.space_group_name_H-M   'P 1'
#
loop_
_entity.id
_entity.type
_entity.pdbx_description
1 polymer ?
#
loop_
_entity_poly.entity_id
_entity_poly.type
_entity_poly.pdbx_seq_one_letter_code
_entity_poly.pdbx_strand_id
1 'polypeptide(L)'
;MGVSFNLHKFAPTNSKEIKFQGDATITDHNVIRLTNLDSDGNPLGNRVGRVLFSDPVHLYDHSGFRAGFETTFVFRISKPYSSEFAPGPGDGLAFFLANADTEIPPESSGKFLGLFNDASDKIVAVEFDTFSNFEIGDPSYPHIGININSIRSSAVGYWNWHDGAVTTAKITYNSALKRITVSVSTYLDNQPNTLSYDVDLSTKLPQKVAVGLSASTGQYSQNTEILSWTFKSN
;
A
#
# COMPACT_ATOMS: atom_id res chain seq x y z
N MET A 1 21.26 -2.97 11.63
CA MET A 1 21.78 -2.43 10.35
C MET A 1 20.58 -2.10 9.49
N GLY A 2 20.46 -0.86 9.05
CA GLY A 2 19.37 -0.45 8.16
C GLY A 2 19.44 -1.14 6.81
N VAL A 3 18.30 -1.18 6.11
CA VAL A 3 18.17 -1.75 4.76
C VAL A 3 17.74 -0.67 3.79
N SER A 4 18.16 -0.80 2.53
CA SER A 4 17.71 0.10 1.47
C SER A 4 17.64 -0.60 0.12
N PHE A 5 16.63 -0.27 -0.67
CA PHE A 5 16.53 -0.69 -2.06
C PHE A 5 15.95 0.44 -2.93
N ASN A 6 16.18 0.33 -4.24
CA ASN A 6 15.69 1.29 -5.21
C ASN A 6 15.34 0.59 -6.53
N LEU A 7 14.04 0.46 -6.78
CA LEU A 7 13.48 -0.23 -7.93
C LEU A 7 12.84 0.80 -8.87
N HIS A 8 13.63 1.36 -9.79
CA HIS A 8 13.14 2.33 -10.80
C HIS A 8 12.36 1.69 -11.95
N LYS A 9 12.59 0.39 -12.19
CA LYS A 9 11.84 -0.52 -13.07
C LYS A 9 11.96 -1.91 -12.46
N PHE A 10 10.92 -2.73 -12.63
CA PHE A 10 10.90 -4.09 -12.11
C PHE A 10 11.33 -5.05 -13.20
N ALA A 11 12.64 -5.26 -13.31
CA ALA A 11 13.15 -6.28 -14.21
C ALA A 11 13.04 -7.67 -13.54
N PRO A 12 12.95 -8.77 -14.30
CA PRO A 12 12.97 -10.12 -13.75
C PRO A 12 14.19 -10.40 -12.85
N THR A 13 15.30 -9.69 -13.06
CA THR A 13 16.52 -9.75 -12.24
C THR A 13 16.32 -9.22 -10.82
N ASN A 14 15.32 -8.37 -10.56
CA ASN A 14 14.99 -7.87 -9.23
C ASN A 14 14.22 -8.90 -8.38
N SER A 15 13.93 -10.09 -8.90
CA SER A 15 13.22 -11.17 -8.20
C SER A 15 13.89 -11.63 -6.89
N LYS A 16 15.17 -11.33 -6.67
CA LYS A 16 15.84 -11.58 -5.38
C LYS A 16 15.57 -10.50 -4.33
N GLU A 17 15.19 -9.30 -4.75
CA GLU A 17 14.92 -8.17 -3.86
C GLU A 17 13.46 -8.13 -3.42
N ILE A 18 12.53 -8.72 -4.20
CA ILE A 18 11.09 -8.68 -3.91
C ILE A 18 10.42 -10.06 -3.99
N LYS A 19 9.36 -10.23 -3.22
CA LYS A 19 8.50 -11.42 -3.18
C LYS A 19 7.09 -11.04 -3.58
N PHE A 20 6.46 -11.87 -4.41
CA PHE A 20 5.08 -11.70 -4.84
C PHE A 20 4.16 -12.65 -4.06
N GLN A 21 2.96 -12.18 -3.75
CA GLN A 21 1.87 -12.98 -3.21
C GLN A 21 0.57 -12.64 -3.94
N GLY A 22 -0.33 -13.63 -4.01
CA GLY A 22 -1.60 -13.50 -4.71
C GLY A 22 -1.40 -13.21 -6.20
N ASP A 23 -2.16 -12.25 -6.70
CA ASP A 23 -2.31 -11.90 -8.11
C ASP A 23 -1.20 -10.99 -8.65
N ALA A 24 -0.26 -10.58 -7.78
CA ALA A 24 0.79 -9.64 -8.14
C ALA A 24 1.77 -10.22 -9.17
N THR A 25 2.00 -9.49 -10.26
CA THR A 25 2.86 -9.92 -11.38
C THR A 25 3.69 -8.77 -11.93
N ILE A 26 4.78 -9.09 -12.63
CA ILE A 26 5.53 -8.13 -13.45
C ILE A 26 5.00 -8.20 -14.87
N THR A 27 4.66 -7.05 -15.44
CA THR A 27 4.22 -6.93 -16.84
C THR A 27 5.41 -6.87 -17.80
N ASP A 28 5.16 -7.05 -19.09
CA ASP A 28 6.18 -6.91 -20.15
C ASP A 28 6.80 -5.50 -20.22
N HIS A 29 6.18 -4.50 -19.59
CA HIS A 29 6.69 -3.14 -19.48
C HIS A 29 7.54 -2.90 -18.21
N ASN A 30 7.88 -3.95 -17.46
CA ASN A 30 8.65 -3.90 -16.21
C ASN A 30 7.99 -3.02 -15.14
N VAL A 31 6.65 -3.05 -15.08
CA VAL A 31 5.86 -2.50 -13.97
C VAL A 31 5.21 -3.64 -13.20
N ILE A 32 5.05 -3.48 -11.88
CA ILE A 32 4.28 -4.44 -11.08
C ILE A 32 2.81 -4.11 -11.24
N ARG A 33 2.01 -5.11 -11.55
CA ARG A 33 0.55 -5.06 -11.47
C ARG A 33 0.11 -5.88 -10.26
N LEU A 34 -0.60 -5.24 -9.32
CA LEU A 34 -1.05 -5.90 -8.09
C LEU A 34 -2.39 -6.61 -8.27
N THR A 35 -3.25 -6.18 -9.20
CA THR A 35 -4.58 -6.77 -9.45
C THR A 35 -4.70 -7.20 -10.91
N ASN A 36 -5.13 -8.43 -11.18
CA ASN A 36 -5.16 -8.95 -12.56
C ASN A 36 -6.23 -8.29 -13.43
N LEU A 37 -5.99 -8.35 -14.74
CA LEU A 37 -6.92 -7.94 -15.78
C LEU A 37 -7.42 -9.18 -16.54
N ASP A 38 -8.58 -9.07 -17.19
CA ASP A 38 -9.02 -10.03 -18.21
C ASP A 38 -8.23 -9.88 -19.52
N SER A 39 -8.59 -10.68 -20.53
CA SER A 39 -7.95 -10.66 -21.85
C SER A 39 -8.15 -9.36 -22.63
N ASP A 40 -9.18 -8.59 -22.30
CA ASP A 40 -9.52 -7.32 -22.94
C ASP A 40 -8.92 -6.12 -22.18
N GLY A 41 -8.18 -6.39 -21.09
CA GLY A 41 -7.54 -5.38 -20.26
C GLY A 41 -8.45 -4.77 -19.19
N ASN A 42 -9.61 -5.36 -18.90
CA ASN A 42 -10.49 -4.89 -17.83
C ASN A 42 -10.05 -5.45 -16.46
N PRO A 43 -10.05 -4.63 -15.40
CA PRO A 43 -9.80 -5.10 -14.05
C PRO A 43 -10.76 -6.20 -13.60
N LEU A 44 -10.22 -7.26 -12.99
CA LEU A 44 -11.02 -8.33 -12.40
C LEU A 44 -11.42 -7.97 -10.95
N GLY A 45 -12.64 -8.33 -10.56
CA GLY A 45 -13.12 -8.22 -9.17
C GLY A 45 -12.59 -9.34 -8.28
N ASN A 46 -12.63 -9.12 -6.96
CA ASN A 46 -12.16 -10.06 -5.93
C ASN A 46 -10.73 -10.56 -6.19
N ARG A 47 -9.80 -9.63 -6.45
CA ARG A 47 -8.37 -9.90 -6.63
C ARG A 47 -7.59 -9.32 -5.46
N VAL A 48 -6.47 -9.95 -5.13
CA VAL A 48 -5.53 -9.47 -4.10
C VAL A 48 -4.13 -9.76 -4.57
N GLY A 49 -3.27 -8.74 -4.59
CA GLY A 49 -1.85 -8.94 -4.83
C GLY A 49 -0.99 -8.10 -3.92
N ARG A 50 0.12 -8.70 -3.48
CA ARG A 50 1.14 -8.03 -2.67
C ARG A 50 2.51 -8.19 -3.30
N VAL A 51 3.29 -7.12 -3.22
CA VAL A 51 4.74 -7.19 -3.41
C VAL A 51 5.42 -6.79 -2.10
N LEU A 52 6.37 -7.60 -1.65
CA LEU A 52 7.09 -7.41 -0.40
C LEU A 52 8.58 -7.29 -0.70
N PHE A 53 9.30 -6.49 0.08
CA PHE A 53 10.75 -6.55 0.10
C PHE A 53 11.20 -7.88 0.73
N SER A 54 12.22 -8.51 0.15
CA SER A 54 12.61 -9.88 0.50
C SER A 54 13.21 -9.98 1.90
N ASP A 55 13.98 -8.98 2.33
CA ASP A 55 14.66 -8.97 3.61
C ASP A 55 13.84 -8.26 4.68
N PRO A 56 13.70 -8.84 5.89
CA PRO A 56 12.99 -8.19 6.99
C PRO A 56 13.68 -6.89 7.43
N VAL A 57 12.87 -5.87 7.71
CA VAL A 57 13.32 -4.59 8.30
C VAL A 57 13.36 -4.71 9.81
N HIS A 58 14.46 -4.30 10.43
CA HIS A 58 14.62 -4.31 11.88
C HIS A 58 14.17 -2.96 12.48
N LEU A 59 13.02 -2.91 13.15
CA LEU A 59 12.45 -1.68 13.69
C LEU A 59 13.08 -1.25 15.02
N TYR A 60 13.44 -2.21 15.88
CA TYR A 60 13.97 -1.92 17.21
C TYR A 60 14.66 -3.12 17.85
N ASP A 61 15.55 -2.86 18.80
CA ASP A 61 16.16 -3.90 19.64
C ASP A 61 16.17 -3.55 21.14
N HIS A 62 16.73 -4.46 21.94
CA HIS A 62 16.89 -4.32 23.38
C HIS A 62 18.06 -3.40 23.79
N SER A 63 18.91 -2.96 22.86
CA SER A 63 19.99 -1.99 23.13
C SER A 63 19.48 -0.54 23.20
N GLY A 64 18.22 -0.32 22.77
CA GLY A 64 17.60 1.00 22.69
C GLY A 64 17.50 1.55 21.26
N PHE A 65 17.98 0.79 20.26
CA PHE A 65 17.86 1.18 18.85
C PHE A 65 16.39 1.27 18.41
N ARG A 66 16.07 2.29 17.61
CA ARG A 66 14.75 2.54 17.01
C ARG A 66 14.91 3.08 15.59
N ALA A 67 14.55 2.29 14.59
CA ALA A 67 14.65 2.66 13.19
C ALA A 67 13.58 3.67 12.79
N GLY A 68 14.01 4.71 12.09
CA GLY A 68 13.17 5.50 11.19
C GLY A 68 13.28 4.96 9.78
N PHE A 69 12.30 5.28 8.93
CA PHE A 69 12.35 4.91 7.53
C PHE A 69 11.76 5.99 6.62
N GLU A 70 12.13 5.92 5.35
CA GLU A 70 11.52 6.65 4.26
C GLU A 70 11.23 5.66 3.13
N THR A 71 10.06 5.78 2.52
CA THR A 71 9.72 5.07 1.29
C THR A 71 9.08 6.03 0.31
N THR A 72 9.37 5.82 -0.97
CA THR A 72 8.68 6.51 -2.06
C THR A 72 8.28 5.47 -3.10
N PHE A 73 7.03 5.50 -3.53
CA PHE A 73 6.59 4.71 -4.66
C PHE A 73 5.78 5.56 -5.62
N VAL A 74 5.91 5.23 -6.89
CA VAL A 74 5.15 5.84 -7.97
C VAL A 74 4.17 4.79 -8.45
N PHE A 75 2.89 5.12 -8.47
CA PHE A 75 1.82 4.21 -8.83
C PHE A 75 0.82 4.87 -9.77
N ARG A 76 -0.02 4.04 -10.36
CA ARG A 76 -1.17 4.46 -11.17
C ARG A 76 -2.35 3.55 -10.83
N ILE A 77 -3.50 4.17 -10.57
CA ILE A 77 -4.77 3.47 -10.43
C ILE A 77 -5.69 3.95 -11.56
N SER A 78 -6.24 3.02 -12.34
CA SER A 78 -7.15 3.34 -13.43
C SER A 78 -8.44 2.53 -13.38
N LYS A 79 -9.56 3.18 -13.71
CA LYS A 79 -10.88 2.57 -13.83
C LYS A 79 -10.94 1.51 -14.94
N PRO A 80 -11.94 0.60 -14.91
CA PRO A 80 -12.23 -0.30 -16.03
C PRO A 80 -12.51 0.46 -17.33
N TYR A 81 -12.10 -0.12 -18.47
CA TYR A 81 -12.28 0.49 -19.79
C TYR A 81 -13.73 0.44 -20.31
N SER A 82 -14.58 -0.47 -19.80
CA SER A 82 -15.91 -0.72 -20.39
C SER A 82 -17.08 -0.04 -19.67
N SER A 83 -17.61 1.01 -20.31
CA SER A 83 -18.95 1.63 -20.22
C SER A 83 -19.30 2.52 -19.02
N GLU A 84 -20.16 3.52 -19.28
CA GLU A 84 -20.80 4.45 -18.34
C GLU A 84 -21.47 3.79 -17.11
N PHE A 85 -21.62 2.47 -17.11
CA PHE A 85 -22.29 1.67 -16.07
C PHE A 85 -21.33 0.76 -15.30
N ALA A 86 -20.03 0.80 -15.57
CA ALA A 86 -19.08 0.07 -14.74
C ALA A 86 -19.16 0.59 -13.30
N PRO A 87 -19.27 -0.31 -12.30
CA PRO A 87 -19.02 0.07 -10.93
C PRO A 87 -17.68 0.82 -10.89
N GLY A 88 -17.64 1.99 -10.23
CA GLY A 88 -16.45 2.85 -10.13
C GLY A 88 -15.18 2.13 -9.63
N PRO A 89 -14.06 2.85 -9.50
CA PRO A 89 -12.83 2.24 -9.02
C PRO A 89 -13.02 1.69 -7.61
N GLY A 90 -12.42 0.53 -7.36
CA GLY A 90 -12.30 -0.03 -6.03
C GLY A 90 -11.24 -1.15 -6.00
N ASP A 91 -10.59 -1.40 -4.88
CA ASP A 91 -10.88 -0.81 -3.56
C ASP A 91 -9.75 0.14 -3.12
N GLY A 92 -8.50 -0.19 -3.41
CA GLY A 92 -7.38 0.71 -3.10
C GLY A 92 -6.00 0.09 -3.20
N LEU A 93 -5.03 0.82 -2.67
CA LEU A 93 -3.62 0.44 -2.54
C LEU A 93 -3.17 0.75 -1.12
N ALA A 94 -2.27 -0.03 -0.55
CA ALA A 94 -1.68 0.24 0.75
C ALA A 94 -0.18 -0.06 0.77
N PHE A 95 0.60 0.81 1.42
CA PHE A 95 1.92 0.48 1.93
C PHE A 95 1.78 -0.09 3.34
N PHE A 96 2.44 -1.20 3.66
CA PHE A 96 2.26 -1.86 4.95
C PHE A 96 3.55 -2.35 5.59
N LEU A 97 3.51 -2.46 6.91
CA LEU A 97 4.46 -3.19 7.75
C LEU A 97 3.69 -4.28 8.51
N ALA A 98 4.19 -5.50 8.48
CA ALA A 98 3.55 -6.66 9.11
C ALA A 98 4.60 -7.63 9.66
N ASN A 99 4.16 -8.75 10.27
CA ASN A 99 5.06 -9.84 10.65
C ASN A 99 5.94 -10.27 9.44
N ALA A 100 7.20 -10.65 9.71
CA ALA A 100 8.18 -10.95 8.67
C ALA A 100 7.79 -12.12 7.74
N ASP A 101 6.91 -13.00 8.21
CA ASP A 101 6.35 -14.17 7.54
C ASP A 101 4.89 -13.98 7.12
N THR A 102 4.41 -12.74 7.03
CA THR A 102 3.03 -12.42 6.65
C THR A 102 2.59 -13.07 5.34
N GLU A 103 1.40 -13.67 5.37
CA GLU A 103 0.66 -14.17 4.21
C GLU A 103 -0.64 -13.37 4.00
N ILE A 104 -1.26 -13.50 2.83
CA ILE A 104 -2.54 -12.85 2.55
C ILE A 104 -3.58 -13.53 3.44
N PRO A 105 -4.29 -12.78 4.31
CA PRO A 105 -5.34 -13.38 5.12
C PRO A 105 -6.49 -13.92 4.24
N PRO A 106 -7.18 -14.98 4.66
CA PRO A 106 -8.38 -15.41 3.96
C PRO A 106 -9.44 -14.30 3.98
N GLU A 107 -10.22 -14.22 2.89
CA GLU A 107 -11.36 -13.29 2.77
C GLU A 107 -10.99 -11.80 2.89
N SER A 108 -9.73 -11.44 2.64
CA SER A 108 -9.23 -10.07 2.77
C SER A 108 -9.28 -9.23 1.47
N SER A 109 -10.08 -9.62 0.47
CA SER A 109 -10.24 -8.84 -0.77
C SER A 109 -11.12 -7.60 -0.58
N GLY A 110 -11.22 -6.76 -1.60
CA GLY A 110 -11.99 -5.52 -1.54
C GLY A 110 -11.48 -4.57 -0.45
N LYS A 111 -12.41 -3.99 0.32
CA LYS A 111 -12.15 -3.07 1.44
C LYS A 111 -11.07 -3.47 2.45
N PHE A 112 -10.69 -4.74 2.55
CA PHE A 112 -9.65 -5.20 3.48
C PHE A 112 -8.23 -5.16 2.91
N LEU A 113 -8.07 -4.71 1.66
CA LEU A 113 -6.79 -4.37 1.01
C LEU A 113 -5.76 -5.51 0.95
N GLY A 114 -6.15 -6.77 1.13
CA GLY A 114 -5.20 -7.90 1.22
C GLY A 114 -4.42 -7.95 2.55
N LEU A 115 -4.85 -7.16 3.53
CA LEU A 115 -4.11 -6.92 4.77
C LEU A 115 -4.84 -7.41 6.00
N PHE A 116 -6.14 -7.17 6.11
CA PHE A 116 -6.89 -7.41 7.33
C PHE A 116 -7.89 -8.55 7.18
N ASN A 117 -8.10 -9.31 8.24
CA ASN A 117 -9.32 -10.07 8.48
C ASN A 117 -9.85 -9.77 9.89
N ASP A 118 -10.95 -10.42 10.30
CA ASP A 118 -11.55 -10.24 11.63
C ASP A 118 -10.63 -10.66 12.82
N ALA A 119 -9.37 -11.03 12.58
CA ALA A 119 -8.39 -11.39 13.60
C ALA A 119 -7.53 -10.21 14.06
N SER A 120 -6.77 -10.45 15.13
CA SER A 120 -5.82 -9.47 15.69
C SER A 120 -4.55 -9.34 14.85
N ASP A 121 -4.66 -8.70 13.69
CA ASP A 121 -3.53 -8.47 12.79
C ASP A 121 -2.60 -7.38 13.32
N LYS A 122 -1.31 -7.73 13.48
CA LYS A 122 -0.24 -6.76 13.79
C LYS A 122 0.26 -6.11 12.51
N ILE A 123 -0.53 -5.19 12.00
CA ILE A 123 -0.27 -4.50 10.73
C ILE A 123 -0.39 -3.01 10.95
N VAL A 124 0.60 -2.27 10.44
CA VAL A 124 0.50 -0.83 10.28
C VAL A 124 0.53 -0.54 8.79
N ALA A 125 -0.45 0.20 8.29
CA ALA A 125 -0.56 0.53 6.88
C ALA A 125 -0.83 2.01 6.65
N VAL A 126 -0.49 2.46 5.45
CA VAL A 126 -0.94 3.70 4.85
C VAL A 126 -1.74 3.32 3.62
N GLU A 127 -3.06 3.51 3.68
CA GLU A 127 -3.97 3.21 2.58
C GLU A 127 -4.23 4.43 1.69
N PHE A 128 -4.50 4.13 0.43
CA PHE A 128 -4.88 5.03 -0.65
C PHE A 128 -6.19 4.47 -1.18
N ASP A 129 -7.26 4.86 -0.51
CA ASP A 129 -8.57 4.27 -0.67
C ASP A 129 -9.37 5.04 -1.73
N THR A 130 -9.91 4.28 -2.68
CA THR A 130 -10.67 4.80 -3.81
C THR A 130 -12.17 4.57 -3.69
N PHE A 131 -12.61 3.75 -2.73
CA PHE A 131 -13.98 3.32 -2.57
C PHE A 131 -14.47 3.45 -1.12
N SER A 132 -15.44 4.34 -0.89
CA SER A 132 -15.96 4.59 0.45
C SER A 132 -16.84 3.45 0.99
N ASN A 133 -16.32 2.65 1.92
CA ASN A 133 -17.06 1.65 2.68
C ASN A 133 -17.55 2.22 4.03
N PHE A 134 -18.73 2.85 4.03
CA PHE A 134 -19.31 3.48 5.24
C PHE A 134 -19.47 2.52 6.43
N GLU A 135 -19.67 1.23 6.18
CA GLU A 135 -19.83 0.22 7.23
C GLU A 135 -18.55 -0.04 8.03
N ILE A 136 -17.37 0.24 7.47
CA ILE A 136 -16.08 0.14 8.17
C ILE A 136 -15.56 1.51 8.64
N GLY A 137 -16.25 2.60 8.29
CA GLY A 137 -16.01 3.94 8.84
C GLY A 137 -15.34 4.92 7.90
N ASP A 138 -15.31 4.62 6.60
CA ASP A 138 -14.67 5.49 5.62
C ASP A 138 -15.42 6.83 5.46
N PRO A 139 -14.69 7.92 5.14
CA PRO A 139 -15.32 9.14 4.70
C PRO A 139 -16.02 8.95 3.35
N SER A 140 -16.91 9.87 3.00
CA SER A 140 -17.66 9.85 1.72
C SER A 140 -16.83 10.30 0.50
N TYR A 141 -15.50 10.18 0.55
CA TYR A 141 -14.58 10.59 -0.51
C TYR A 141 -13.35 9.67 -0.54
N PRO A 142 -12.63 9.58 -1.68
CA PRO A 142 -11.32 8.93 -1.74
C PRO A 142 -10.37 9.55 -0.72
N HIS A 143 -9.62 8.72 0.00
CA HIS A 143 -8.87 9.17 1.16
C HIS A 143 -7.52 8.48 1.30
N ILE A 144 -6.63 9.17 2.02
CA ILE A 144 -5.43 8.56 2.59
C ILE A 144 -5.79 8.18 4.03
N GLY A 145 -5.43 6.97 4.42
CA GLY A 145 -5.64 6.48 5.77
C GLY A 145 -4.33 6.02 6.42
N ILE A 146 -4.24 6.14 7.74
CA ILE A 146 -3.17 5.50 8.54
C ILE A 146 -3.84 4.47 9.45
N ASN A 147 -3.63 3.20 9.12
CA ASN A 147 -4.26 2.06 9.76
C ASN A 147 -3.34 1.46 10.82
N ILE A 148 -3.81 1.32 12.06
CA ILE A 148 -3.05 0.72 13.17
C ILE A 148 -3.80 -0.51 13.68
N ASN A 149 -3.37 -1.70 13.26
CA ASN A 149 -3.93 -3.01 13.62
C ASN A 149 -5.44 -3.16 13.35
N SER A 150 -5.97 -2.41 12.39
CA SER A 150 -7.38 -2.41 12.00
C SER A 150 -7.54 -1.72 10.65
N ILE A 151 -8.47 -2.19 9.81
CA ILE A 151 -8.84 -1.50 8.57
C ILE A 151 -9.44 -0.12 8.86
N ARG A 152 -10.11 0.07 10.00
CA ARG A 152 -10.60 1.40 10.36
C ARG A 152 -9.42 2.33 10.67
N SER A 153 -9.20 3.30 9.78
CA SER A 153 -8.12 4.27 9.87
C SER A 153 -8.12 5.05 11.19
N SER A 154 -6.93 5.19 11.79
CA SER A 154 -6.70 6.02 13.00
C SER A 154 -6.53 7.50 12.68
N ALA A 155 -6.13 7.81 11.44
CA ALA A 155 -6.14 9.14 10.86
C ALA A 155 -6.57 9.04 9.41
N VAL A 156 -7.36 10.02 8.96
CA VAL A 156 -7.90 10.08 7.60
C VAL A 156 -7.64 11.47 7.04
N GLY A 157 -7.20 11.54 5.79
CA GLY A 157 -7.01 12.78 5.05
C GLY A 157 -7.64 12.68 3.67
N TYR A 158 -8.21 13.79 3.19
CA TYR A 158 -8.74 13.85 1.82
C TYR A 158 -7.64 13.54 0.80
N TRP A 159 -7.98 12.74 -0.20
CA TRP A 159 -7.11 12.46 -1.34
C TRP A 159 -7.77 12.93 -2.63
N ASN A 160 -7.11 13.86 -3.33
CA ASN A 160 -7.55 14.28 -4.65
C ASN A 160 -7.16 13.24 -5.70
N TRP A 161 -7.83 12.10 -5.70
CA TRP A 161 -7.52 11.02 -6.64
C TRP A 161 -7.91 11.40 -8.08
N HIS A 162 -7.02 11.11 -9.02
CA HIS A 162 -7.23 11.32 -10.46
C HIS A 162 -7.05 10.01 -11.22
N ASP A 163 -8.07 9.64 -11.98
CA ASP A 163 -8.10 8.40 -12.76
C ASP A 163 -6.94 8.31 -13.75
N GLY A 164 -6.16 7.23 -13.67
CA GLY A 164 -5.04 6.94 -14.55
C GLY A 164 -3.82 7.87 -14.39
N ALA A 165 -3.87 8.84 -13.47
CA ALA A 165 -2.75 9.73 -13.24
C ALA A 165 -1.59 8.99 -12.57
N VAL A 166 -0.37 9.37 -12.94
CA VAL A 166 0.84 8.90 -12.27
C VAL A 166 0.98 9.65 -10.95
N THR A 167 0.87 8.93 -9.85
CA THR A 167 0.87 9.48 -8.49
C THR A 167 2.13 9.05 -7.75
N THR A 168 2.74 9.98 -7.02
CA THR A 168 3.87 9.71 -6.13
C THR A 168 3.39 9.74 -4.69
N ALA A 169 3.65 8.67 -3.95
CA ALA A 169 3.48 8.62 -2.51
C ALA A 169 4.85 8.62 -1.83
N LYS A 170 5.05 9.52 -0.88
CA LYS A 170 6.21 9.57 0.01
C LYS A 170 5.73 9.39 1.45
N ILE A 171 6.29 8.39 2.13
CA ILE A 171 5.97 8.08 3.54
C ILE A 171 7.26 8.10 4.34
N THR A 172 7.26 8.78 5.49
CA THR A 172 8.36 8.77 6.45
C THR A 172 7.85 8.34 7.82
N TYR A 173 8.70 7.62 8.55
CA TYR A 173 8.54 7.39 9.98
C TYR A 173 9.73 7.96 10.73
N ASN A 174 9.49 8.97 11.56
CA ASN A 174 10.48 9.53 12.45
C ASN A 174 10.39 8.81 13.80
N SER A 175 11.38 7.98 14.13
CA SER A 175 11.38 7.18 15.35
C SER A 175 11.54 7.99 16.64
N ALA A 176 12.20 9.14 16.58
CA ALA A 176 12.36 10.04 17.73
C ALA A 176 11.04 10.76 18.06
N LEU A 177 10.32 11.20 17.03
CA LEU A 177 9.00 11.84 17.16
C LEU A 177 7.85 10.84 17.25
N LYS A 178 8.11 9.55 16.96
CA LYS A 178 7.11 8.48 16.86
C LYS A 178 5.96 8.89 15.94
N ARG A 179 6.29 9.37 14.73
CA ARG A 179 5.33 9.97 13.81
C ARG A 179 5.50 9.42 12.40
N ILE A 180 4.38 8.98 11.83
CA ILE A 180 4.26 8.71 10.40
C ILE A 180 3.81 10.01 9.71
N THR A 181 4.44 10.34 8.59
CA THR A 181 4.03 11.43 7.71
C THR A 181 3.91 10.93 6.29
N VAL A 182 2.80 11.26 5.65
CA VAL A 182 2.45 10.88 4.27
C VAL A 182 2.31 12.13 3.44
N SER A 183 2.86 12.11 2.23
CA SER A 183 2.67 13.12 1.21
C SER A 183 2.37 12.44 -0.12
N VAL A 184 1.30 12.86 -0.77
CA VAL A 184 0.79 12.27 -2.02
C VAL A 184 0.60 13.37 -3.03
N SER A 185 1.17 13.21 -4.22
CA SER A 185 1.07 14.21 -5.28
C SER A 185 0.98 13.59 -6.65
N THR A 186 0.27 14.29 -7.54
CA THR A 186 0.35 14.11 -8.98
C THR A 186 0.61 15.46 -9.66
N TYR A 187 1.02 15.43 -10.92
CA TYR A 187 1.26 16.63 -11.74
C TYR A 187 -0.01 17.47 -11.99
N LEU A 188 -1.18 16.92 -11.68
CA LEU A 188 -2.48 17.59 -11.79
C LEU A 188 -2.83 18.45 -10.57
N ASP A 189 -2.14 18.24 -9.44
CA ASP A 189 -2.42 18.95 -8.20
C ASP A 189 -1.51 20.19 -8.04
N ASN A 190 -2.07 21.26 -7.48
CA ASN A 190 -1.29 22.44 -7.13
C ASN A 190 -0.40 22.24 -5.88
N GLN A 191 -0.80 21.33 -4.99
CA GLN A 191 -0.14 21.02 -3.72
C GLN A 191 -0.37 19.54 -3.36
N PRO A 192 0.58 18.90 -2.66
CA PRO A 192 0.39 17.52 -2.20
C PRO A 192 -0.71 17.42 -1.14
N ASN A 193 -1.47 16.32 -1.16
CA ASN A 193 -2.26 15.91 0.00
C ASN A 193 -1.32 15.34 1.06
N THR A 194 -1.48 15.74 2.32
CA THR A 194 -0.61 15.29 3.41
C THR A 194 -1.42 14.80 4.60
N LEU A 195 -0.88 13.82 5.30
CA LEU A 195 -1.46 13.26 6.52
C LEU A 195 -0.33 12.91 7.50
N SER A 196 -0.58 12.99 8.80
CA SER A 196 0.38 12.53 9.80
C SER A 196 -0.34 11.92 10.99
N TYR A 197 0.33 10.98 11.66
CA TYR A 197 -0.19 10.34 12.85
C TYR A 197 0.92 9.92 13.81
N ASP A 198 0.68 10.11 15.10
CA ASP A 198 1.62 9.78 16.16
C ASP A 198 1.39 8.33 16.59
N VAL A 199 2.39 7.49 16.37
CA VAL A 199 2.37 6.07 16.73
C VAL A 199 3.77 5.58 17.08
N ASP A 200 3.88 4.91 18.21
CA ASP A 200 5.07 4.15 18.56
C ASP A 200 5.03 2.76 17.90
N LEU A 201 5.70 2.60 16.76
CA LEU A 201 5.73 1.32 16.05
C LEU A 201 6.27 0.16 16.90
N SER A 202 7.15 0.44 17.88
CA SER A 202 7.70 -0.61 18.75
C SER A 202 6.67 -1.21 19.71
N THR A 203 5.53 -0.54 19.90
CA THR A 203 4.40 -1.03 20.69
C THR A 203 3.34 -1.76 19.86
N LYS A 204 3.42 -1.65 18.52
CA LYS A 204 2.40 -2.17 17.59
C LYS A 204 2.90 -3.36 16.77
N LEU A 205 4.19 -3.36 16.45
CA LEU A 205 4.82 -4.33 15.55
C LEU A 205 5.94 -5.11 16.27
N PRO A 206 6.28 -6.32 15.78
CA PRO A 206 7.47 -7.04 16.24
C PRO A 206 8.78 -6.32 15.87
N GLN A 207 9.91 -6.78 16.42
CA GLN A 207 11.24 -6.22 16.14
C GLN A 207 11.63 -6.29 14.67
N LYS A 208 11.25 -7.35 13.97
CA LYS A 208 11.50 -7.56 12.54
C LYS A 208 10.19 -7.64 11.80
N VAL A 209 10.05 -6.85 10.74
CA VAL A 209 8.82 -6.75 9.95
C VAL A 209 9.11 -6.96 8.47
N ALA A 210 8.12 -7.48 7.76
CA ALA A 210 8.08 -7.35 6.31
C ALA A 210 7.55 -5.96 5.96
N VAL A 211 8.02 -5.40 4.84
CA VAL A 211 7.47 -4.18 4.24
C VAL A 211 7.00 -4.48 2.84
N GLY A 212 5.86 -3.92 2.45
CA GLY A 212 5.24 -4.25 1.18
C GLY A 212 4.23 -3.23 0.68
N LEU A 213 3.78 -3.46 -0.54
CA LEU A 213 2.64 -2.81 -1.16
C LEU A 213 1.57 -3.88 -1.42
N SER A 214 0.33 -3.57 -1.10
CA SER A 214 -0.82 -4.46 -1.25
C SER A 214 -1.96 -3.73 -1.94
N ALA A 215 -2.64 -4.38 -2.87
CA ALA A 215 -3.85 -3.83 -3.47
C ALA A 215 -4.89 -4.94 -3.66
N SER A 216 -6.14 -4.54 -3.69
CA SER A 216 -7.24 -5.46 -3.94
C SER A 216 -8.37 -4.81 -4.71
N THR A 217 -9.21 -5.67 -5.26
CA THR A 217 -10.52 -5.36 -5.81
C THR A 217 -11.56 -6.21 -5.10
N GLY A 218 -12.80 -5.74 -5.09
CA GLY A 218 -13.97 -6.42 -4.56
C GLY A 218 -15.03 -6.55 -5.65
N GLN A 219 -16.24 -6.11 -5.35
CA GLN A 219 -17.30 -5.96 -6.36
C GLN A 219 -16.98 -4.84 -7.37
N TYR A 220 -16.35 -3.78 -6.88
CA TYR A 220 -15.76 -2.71 -7.66
C TYR A 220 -14.32 -3.10 -8.01
N SER A 221 -13.80 -2.60 -9.12
CA SER A 221 -12.50 -3.05 -9.62
C SER A 221 -11.69 -1.94 -10.25
N GLN A 222 -10.37 -2.06 -10.16
CA GLN A 222 -9.42 -1.12 -10.71
C GLN A 222 -8.11 -1.82 -11.07
N ASN A 223 -7.41 -1.27 -12.05
CA ASN A 223 -6.03 -1.66 -12.32
C ASN A 223 -5.13 -0.90 -11.35
N THR A 224 -4.28 -1.62 -10.60
CA THR A 224 -3.30 -1.00 -9.70
C THR A 224 -1.89 -1.39 -10.13
N GLU A 225 -1.13 -0.40 -10.59
CA GLU A 225 0.24 -0.58 -11.09
C GLU A 225 1.24 0.21 -10.26
N ILE A 226 2.37 -0.42 -9.92
CA ILE A 226 3.53 0.21 -9.29
C ILE A 226 4.62 0.37 -10.35
N LEU A 227 5.02 1.61 -10.56
CA LEU A 227 5.97 2.02 -11.60
C LEU A 227 7.40 2.06 -11.05
N SER A 228 7.55 2.46 -9.79
CA SER A 228 8.83 2.38 -9.06
C SER A 228 8.61 2.35 -7.56
N TRP A 229 9.57 1.82 -6.82
CA TRP A 229 9.52 1.76 -5.36
C TRP A 229 10.92 1.85 -4.75
N THR A 230 11.08 2.74 -3.78
CA THR A 230 12.30 2.91 -2.99
C THR A 230 11.98 2.83 -1.51
N PHE A 231 12.93 2.31 -0.75
CA PHE A 231 12.83 2.23 0.71
C PHE A 231 14.22 2.40 1.31
N LYS A 232 14.28 3.04 2.47
CA LYS A 232 15.48 3.12 3.30
C LYS A 232 15.10 3.17 4.77
N SER A 233 15.76 2.37 5.60
CA SER A 233 15.78 2.53 7.05
C SER A 233 17.19 2.85 7.56
N ASN A 234 17.29 3.48 8.73
CA ASN A 234 18.56 3.58 9.47
C ASN A 234 18.78 2.38 10.40
#